data_AF-A0A968S2D0-F1
#
_entry.id   AF-A0A968S2D0-F1
#
_cell.length_a   1.000
_cell.length_b   1.000
_cell.length_c   1.000
_cell.angle_alpha   90.00
_cell.angle_beta   90.00
_cell.angle_gamma   90.00
#
_symmetry.space_group_name_H-M   'P 1'
#
loop_
_entity.id
_entity.type
_entity.pdbx_description
1 polymer ?
#
loop_
_entity_poly.entity_id
_entity_poly.type
_entity_poly.pdbx_seq_one_letter_code
_entity_poly.pdbx_strand_id
1 'polypeptide(L)'
;MPWFPKRYRSPVWLVLVTGLLLFWVAPPTAAQLPLLPELSWPAPVASGATADSAIITECIHLDGRCLFKIADQRRDIQDRAFAIQTRLDEVSEIYFGDEGELLRVFAQAEGNLQDVYLQVGDRPPVRLLTVTSLDAEVVGASIAVRAEQLVQSLQQDIEQARAARQPQALVHQA
;
A
#
# COMPACT_ATOMS: atom_id res chain seq x y z
N MET A 1 87.51 14.98 -30.56
CA MET A 1 87.11 14.06 -31.66
C MET A 1 85.89 13.26 -31.23
N PRO A 2 84.97 12.97 -32.18
CA PRO A 2 83.54 12.76 -31.94
C PRO A 2 83.18 11.28 -31.76
N TRP A 3 82.03 10.95 -31.15
CA TRP A 3 81.05 9.98 -31.68
C TRP A 3 79.85 9.77 -30.74
N PHE A 4 78.64 10.12 -31.21
CA PHE A 4 77.41 9.37 -30.92
C PHE A 4 77.37 8.18 -31.92
N PRO A 5 76.69 7.03 -31.69
CA PRO A 5 75.25 7.02 -31.36
C PRO A 5 74.60 5.74 -30.73
N LYS A 6 73.27 5.84 -30.53
CA LYS A 6 72.17 4.83 -30.66
C LYS A 6 72.05 3.71 -29.59
N ARG A 7 71.00 3.75 -28.76
CA ARG A 7 69.63 3.17 -28.93
C ARG A 7 69.61 1.63 -29.01
N TYR A 8 68.94 0.98 -28.05
CA TYR A 8 67.73 0.20 -28.33
C TYR A 8 66.91 0.02 -27.05
N ARG A 9 65.71 0.62 -27.02
CA ARG A 9 64.67 0.42 -25.99
C ARG A 9 63.94 -0.87 -26.36
N SER A 10 63.95 -1.86 -25.48
CA SER A 10 63.11 -3.05 -25.57
C SER A 10 61.78 -2.76 -24.84
N PRO A 11 60.62 -2.80 -25.53
CA PRO A 11 59.32 -2.45 -24.96
C PRO A 11 58.57 -3.73 -24.53
N VAL A 12 59.13 -4.53 -23.62
CA VAL A 12 58.46 -5.76 -23.16
C VAL A 12 57.56 -5.51 -21.94
N TRP A 13 57.73 -4.38 -21.25
CA TRP A 13 56.99 -4.09 -20.01
C TRP A 13 55.64 -3.38 -20.17
N LEU A 14 55.26 -2.96 -21.38
CA LEU A 14 54.06 -2.15 -21.62
C LEU A 14 52.83 -2.93 -22.12
N VAL A 15 52.94 -4.24 -22.33
CA VAL A 15 51.82 -5.06 -22.86
C VAL A 15 51.11 -5.90 -21.78
N LEU A 16 51.68 -6.03 -20.58
CA LEU A 16 51.05 -6.82 -19.51
C LEU A 16 50.09 -6.04 -18.59
N VAL A 17 50.05 -4.71 -18.66
CA VAL A 17 49.22 -3.88 -17.76
C VAL A 17 47.86 -3.51 -18.38
N THR A 18 47.69 -3.62 -19.71
CA THR A 18 46.46 -3.19 -20.41
C THR A 18 45.42 -4.30 -20.65
N GLY A 19 45.70 -5.55 -20.27
CA GLY A 19 44.75 -6.67 -20.46
C GLY A 19 43.83 -6.96 -19.27
N LEU A 20 44.06 -6.37 -18.09
CA LEU A 20 43.38 -6.74 -16.84
C LEU A 20 42.39 -5.68 -16.32
N LEU A 21 42.02 -4.70 -17.15
CA LEU A 21 41.21 -3.53 -16.75
C LEU A 21 39.89 -3.37 -17.52
N LEU A 22 39.41 -4.42 -18.19
CA LEU A 22 38.14 -4.40 -18.94
C LEU A 22 37.22 -5.60 -18.65
N PHE A 23 37.29 -6.14 -17.44
CA PHE A 23 36.40 -7.22 -17.04
C PHE A 23 35.79 -6.88 -15.68
N TRP A 24 34.46 -6.81 -15.66
CA TRP A 24 33.55 -6.67 -14.50
C TRP A 24 33.16 -5.25 -14.06
N VAL A 25 32.76 -4.43 -15.03
CA VAL A 25 31.68 -3.45 -14.79
C VAL A 25 30.44 -3.92 -15.54
N ALA A 26 29.57 -4.64 -14.83
CA ALA A 26 28.15 -4.73 -15.12
C ALA A 26 27.44 -5.24 -13.86
N PRO A 27 26.73 -4.40 -13.09
CA PRO A 27 25.70 -4.94 -12.21
C PRO A 27 24.64 -5.61 -13.10
N PRO A 28 24.10 -6.78 -12.72
CA PRO A 28 22.92 -7.29 -13.39
C PRO A 28 21.77 -6.32 -13.05
N THR A 29 21.44 -5.43 -13.98
CA THR A 29 20.12 -4.79 -13.95
C THR A 29 19.13 -5.90 -14.26
N ALA A 30 18.65 -6.57 -13.21
CA ALA A 30 17.40 -7.30 -13.28
C ALA A 30 16.34 -6.23 -13.59
N ALA A 31 16.04 -6.05 -14.87
CA ALA A 31 14.83 -5.40 -15.30
C ALA A 31 13.69 -6.25 -14.73
N GLN A 32 13.23 -5.88 -13.54
CA GLN A 32 11.99 -6.39 -13.00
C GLN A 32 10.92 -5.91 -13.98
N LEU A 33 10.48 -6.82 -14.85
CA LEU A 33 9.27 -6.63 -15.63
C LEU A 33 8.17 -6.18 -14.66
N PRO A 34 7.40 -5.12 -14.98
CA PRO A 34 6.23 -4.81 -14.19
C PRO A 34 5.39 -6.07 -14.15
N LEU A 35 5.13 -6.58 -12.93
CA LEU A 35 4.12 -7.60 -12.71
C LEU A 35 2.84 -7.09 -13.35
N LEU A 36 2.50 -7.67 -14.51
CA LEU A 36 1.17 -7.51 -15.07
C LEU A 36 0.19 -7.97 -13.99
N PRO A 37 -0.90 -7.22 -13.75
CA PRO A 37 -1.91 -7.65 -12.80
C PRO A 37 -2.35 -9.06 -13.17
N GLU A 38 -2.34 -9.97 -12.19
CA GLU A 38 -3.01 -11.26 -12.35
C GLU A 38 -4.45 -10.96 -12.78
N LEU A 39 -4.76 -11.28 -14.04
CA LEU A 39 -6.12 -11.41 -14.52
C LEU A 39 -6.76 -12.52 -13.68
N SER A 40 -7.46 -12.13 -12.63
CA SER A 40 -8.28 -13.04 -11.84
C SER A 40 -9.36 -13.60 -12.76
N TRP A 41 -9.18 -14.85 -13.16
CA TRP A 41 -10.23 -15.63 -13.80
C TRP A 41 -11.42 -15.72 -12.84
N PRO A 42 -12.66 -15.45 -13.28
CA PRO A 42 -13.82 -15.63 -12.44
C PRO A 42 -13.91 -17.11 -12.04
N ALA A 43 -13.98 -17.36 -10.74
CA ALA A 43 -14.33 -18.67 -10.20
C ALA A 43 -15.66 -19.15 -10.82
N PRO A 44 -15.87 -20.47 -10.97
CA PRO A 44 -17.10 -20.99 -11.56
C PRO A 44 -18.26 -20.65 -10.63
N VAL A 45 -19.08 -19.69 -11.05
CA VAL A 45 -20.30 -19.30 -10.34
C VAL A 45 -21.29 -20.44 -10.47
N ALA A 46 -21.74 -20.99 -9.34
CA ALA A 46 -22.89 -21.87 -9.28
C ALA A 46 -24.05 -21.19 -10.03
N SER A 47 -24.55 -21.86 -11.06
CA SER A 47 -25.51 -21.32 -12.01
C SER A 47 -26.84 -21.03 -11.31
N GLY A 48 -27.06 -19.78 -10.92
CA GLY A 48 -28.26 -19.33 -10.20
C GLY A 48 -28.21 -17.89 -9.67
N ALA A 49 -27.03 -17.31 -9.51
CA ALA A 49 -26.87 -15.91 -9.11
C ALA A 49 -27.13 -14.97 -10.31
N THR A 50 -28.08 -14.04 -10.18
CA THR A 50 -28.18 -12.90 -11.10
C THR A 50 -26.94 -12.01 -10.94
N ALA A 51 -26.55 -11.27 -11.98
CA ALA A 51 -25.36 -10.41 -11.94
C ALA A 51 -25.36 -9.44 -10.73
N ASP A 52 -26.55 -9.01 -10.29
CA ASP A 52 -26.74 -8.11 -9.15
C ASP A 52 -26.48 -8.76 -7.79
N SER A 53 -26.64 -10.08 -7.69
CA SER A 53 -26.37 -10.87 -6.48
C SER A 53 -24.93 -11.36 -6.36
N ALA A 54 -24.09 -11.08 -7.37
CA ALA A 54 -22.69 -11.46 -7.34
C ALA A 54 -21.97 -10.70 -6.21
N ILE A 55 -21.24 -11.42 -5.36
CA ILE A 55 -20.40 -10.82 -4.33
C ILE A 55 -19.15 -10.25 -5.00
N ILE A 56 -18.89 -8.97 -4.80
CA ILE A 56 -17.68 -8.28 -5.28
C ILE A 56 -17.01 -7.51 -4.15
N THR A 57 -15.74 -7.18 -4.36
CA THR A 57 -14.94 -6.42 -3.40
C THR A 57 -14.60 -5.04 -3.95
N GLU A 58 -14.61 -4.03 -3.09
CA GLU A 58 -14.25 -2.65 -3.42
C GLU A 58 -13.16 -2.14 -2.45
N CYS A 59 -12.27 -1.28 -2.93
CA CYS A 59 -11.22 -0.66 -2.12
C CYS A 59 -11.70 0.67 -1.53
N ILE A 60 -11.49 0.85 -0.23
CA ILE A 60 -11.59 2.16 0.42
C ILE A 60 -10.21 2.81 0.37
N HIS A 61 -10.16 4.07 -0.09
CA HIS A 61 -8.91 4.72 -0.42
C HIS A 61 -8.57 5.87 0.54
N LEU A 62 -7.28 6.12 0.72
CA LEU A 62 -6.73 7.32 1.33
C LEU A 62 -5.55 7.77 0.48
N ASP A 63 -5.59 9.00 -0.02
CA ASP A 63 -4.61 9.53 -0.99
C ASP A 63 -4.39 8.63 -2.22
N GLY A 64 -5.46 8.00 -2.71
CA GLY A 64 -5.39 7.09 -3.85
C GLY A 64 -4.74 5.74 -3.55
N ARG A 65 -4.35 5.45 -2.30
CA ARG A 65 -3.91 4.12 -1.84
C ARG A 65 -5.09 3.35 -1.26
N CYS A 66 -5.25 2.08 -1.63
CA CYS A 66 -6.24 1.21 -1.00
C CYS A 66 -5.81 0.92 0.44
N LEU A 67 -6.58 1.42 1.42
CA LEU A 67 -6.37 1.14 2.85
C LEU A 67 -6.86 -0.25 3.21
N PHE A 68 -8.08 -0.59 2.78
CA PHE A 68 -8.68 -1.89 3.02
C PHE A 68 -9.75 -2.19 1.97
N LYS A 69 -10.09 -3.47 1.87
CA LYS A 69 -11.17 -3.97 1.01
C LYS A 69 -12.41 -4.28 1.84
N ILE A 70 -13.56 -3.94 1.27
CA ILE A 70 -14.89 -4.34 1.71
C ILE A 70 -15.52 -5.27 0.67
N ALA A 71 -16.48 -6.08 1.09
CA ALA A 71 -17.17 -7.04 0.23
C ALA A 71 -18.70 -6.94 0.42
N ASP A 72 -19.43 -6.93 -0.68
CA ASP A 72 -20.89 -6.87 -0.67
C ASP A 72 -21.47 -7.39 -1.99
N GLN A 73 -22.79 -7.46 -2.10
CA GLN A 73 -23.47 -7.69 -3.37
C GLN A 73 -23.20 -6.55 -4.34
N ARG A 74 -23.08 -6.87 -5.64
CA ARG A 74 -22.78 -5.90 -6.70
C ARG A 74 -23.70 -4.67 -6.67
N ARG A 75 -24.98 -4.86 -6.33
CA ARG A 75 -25.95 -3.77 -6.27
C ARG A 75 -25.75 -2.82 -5.08
N ASP A 76 -25.14 -3.29 -3.99
CA ASP A 76 -25.09 -2.59 -2.69
C ASP A 76 -23.69 -2.03 -2.39
N ILE A 77 -22.64 -2.63 -2.96
CA ILE A 77 -21.23 -2.31 -2.68
C ILE A 77 -20.84 -0.85 -2.96
N GLN A 78 -21.42 -0.22 -3.99
CA GLN A 78 -21.07 1.16 -4.36
C GLN A 78 -21.59 2.17 -3.32
N ASP A 79 -22.85 2.04 -2.89
CA ASP A 79 -23.44 2.89 -1.85
C ASP A 79 -22.72 2.70 -0.52
N ARG A 80 -22.38 1.46 -0.19
CA ARG A 80 -21.60 1.12 0.99
C ARG A 80 -20.19 1.73 0.95
N ALA A 81 -19.48 1.59 -0.18
CA ALA A 81 -18.16 2.17 -0.37
C ALA A 81 -18.20 3.70 -0.24
N PHE A 82 -19.18 4.34 -0.88
CA PHE A 82 -19.38 5.78 -0.80
C PHE A 82 -19.58 6.26 0.64
N ALA A 83 -20.47 5.61 1.39
CA ALA A 83 -20.74 5.99 2.78
C ALA A 83 -19.50 5.85 3.68
N ILE A 84 -18.69 4.81 3.47
CA ILE A 84 -17.45 4.60 4.22
C ILE A 84 -16.40 5.64 3.82
N GLN A 85 -16.23 5.89 2.52
CA GLN A 85 -15.29 6.87 2.00
C GLN A 85 -15.59 8.28 2.52
N THR A 86 -16.85 8.71 2.50
CA THR A 86 -17.25 10.03 3.01
C THR A 86 -16.86 10.21 4.49
N ARG A 87 -17.10 9.20 5.33
CA ARG A 87 -16.75 9.26 6.75
C ARG A 87 -15.24 9.22 6.98
N LEU A 88 -14.51 8.44 6.18
CA LEU A 88 -13.05 8.41 6.22
C LEU A 88 -12.46 9.77 5.85
N ASP A 89 -12.96 10.38 4.78
CA ASP A 89 -12.48 11.68 4.29
C ASP A 89 -12.71 12.78 5.33
N GLU A 90 -13.91 12.83 5.93
CA GLU A 90 -14.25 13.78 7.00
C GLU A 90 -13.30 13.66 8.19
N VAL A 91 -13.10 12.44 8.70
CA VAL A 91 -12.20 12.21 9.84
C VAL A 91 -10.75 12.51 9.49
N SER A 92 -10.33 12.13 8.27
CA SER A 92 -8.96 12.32 7.80
C SER A 92 -8.63 13.80 7.63
N GLU A 93 -9.54 14.60 7.08
CA GLU A 93 -9.38 16.05 6.96
C GLU A 93 -9.15 16.70 8.34
N ILE A 94 -9.97 16.33 9.32
CA ILE A 94 -9.83 16.80 10.70
C ILE A 94 -8.48 16.39 11.29
N TYR A 95 -8.13 15.10 11.18
CA TYR A 95 -6.91 14.57 11.78
C TYR A 95 -5.64 15.17 11.16
N PHE A 96 -5.62 15.38 9.85
CA PHE A 96 -4.46 15.95 9.18
C PHE A 96 -4.33 17.46 9.39
N GLY A 97 -5.43 18.17 9.68
CA GLY A 97 -5.41 19.61 10.01
C GLY A 97 -4.89 19.95 11.41
N ASP A 98 -5.07 19.05 12.39
CA ASP A 98 -4.82 19.36 13.81
C ASP A 98 -3.56 18.67 14.37
N GLU A 99 -2.35 19.17 14.04
CA GLU A 99 -1.02 18.53 14.28
C GLU A 99 -0.76 17.91 15.68
N GLY A 100 -1.48 18.31 16.73
CA GLY A 100 -1.34 17.77 18.09
C GLY A 100 -2.30 16.64 18.46
N GLU A 101 -3.34 16.39 17.68
CA GLU A 101 -4.38 15.43 18.04
C GLU A 101 -3.97 13.98 17.75
N LEU A 102 -4.43 13.06 18.60
CA LEU A 102 -4.23 11.62 18.45
C LEU A 102 -5.43 10.99 17.74
N LEU A 103 -5.15 10.08 16.81
CA LEU A 103 -6.16 9.20 16.24
C LEU A 103 -6.31 7.99 17.14
N ARG A 104 -7.54 7.57 17.41
CA ARG A 104 -7.86 6.27 17.99
C ARG A 104 -8.82 5.53 17.08
N VAL A 105 -8.44 4.32 16.70
CA VAL A 105 -9.29 3.36 16.01
C VAL A 105 -9.69 2.26 16.98
N PHE A 106 -10.97 1.88 17.01
CA PHE A 106 -11.44 0.81 17.87
C PHE A 106 -12.67 0.11 17.29
N ALA A 107 -12.90 -1.13 17.70
CA ALA A 107 -14.09 -1.90 17.36
C ALA A 107 -15.03 -1.99 18.56
N GLN A 108 -16.33 -1.96 18.29
CA GLN A 108 -17.38 -2.16 19.27
C GLN A 108 -18.39 -3.19 18.74
N ALA A 109 -18.76 -4.14 19.60
CA ALA A 109 -19.76 -5.14 19.26
C ALA A 109 -21.15 -4.48 19.17
N GLU A 110 -21.86 -4.77 18.08
CA GLU A 110 -23.25 -4.38 17.85
C GLU A 110 -24.04 -5.64 17.48
N GLY A 111 -24.59 -6.29 18.52
CA GLY A 111 -25.20 -7.62 18.38
C GLY A 111 -24.18 -8.67 17.92
N ASN A 112 -24.39 -9.24 16.73
CA ASN A 112 -23.50 -10.24 16.12
C ASN A 112 -22.47 -9.63 15.16
N LEU A 113 -22.49 -8.31 14.98
CA LEU A 113 -21.57 -7.59 14.10
C LEU A 113 -20.56 -6.78 14.93
N GLN A 114 -19.58 -6.22 14.25
CA GLN A 114 -18.57 -5.35 14.84
C GLN A 114 -18.53 -4.04 14.06
N ASP A 115 -18.74 -2.93 14.75
CA ASP A 115 -18.62 -1.59 14.21
C ASP A 115 -17.22 -1.05 14.48
N VAL A 116 -16.56 -0.54 13.45
CA VAL A 116 -15.23 0.11 13.55
C VAL A 116 -15.44 1.62 13.62
N TYR A 117 -14.82 2.25 14.62
CA TYR A 117 -14.90 3.67 14.89
C TYR A 117 -13.54 4.35 14.77
N LEU A 118 -13.57 5.61 14.37
CA LEU A 118 -12.43 6.53 14.39
C LEU A 118 -12.73 7.68 15.34
N GLN A 119 -11.75 8.08 16.14
CA GLN A 119 -11.84 9.21 17.05
C GLN A 119 -10.58 10.07 16.95
N VAL A 120 -10.75 11.39 16.87
CA VAL A 120 -9.64 12.35 16.84
C VAL A 120 -9.70 13.21 18.10
N GLY A 121 -8.72 13.07 18.98
CA GLY A 121 -8.70 13.79 20.26
C GLY A 121 -9.91 13.46 21.13
N ASP A 122 -10.48 14.50 21.76
CA ASP A 122 -11.68 14.41 22.59
C ASP A 122 -12.99 14.52 21.80
N ARG A 123 -12.92 14.51 20.45
CA ARG A 123 -14.14 14.58 19.62
C ARG A 123 -14.96 13.29 19.74
N PRO A 124 -16.29 13.34 19.50
CA PRO A 124 -17.11 12.14 19.46
C PRO A 124 -16.61 11.14 18.40
N PRO A 125 -16.66 9.83 18.68
CA PRO A 125 -16.24 8.82 17.73
C PRO A 125 -17.19 8.77 16.52
N VAL A 126 -16.63 8.66 15.33
CA VAL A 126 -17.35 8.49 14.07
C VAL A 126 -17.30 7.02 13.67
N ARG A 127 -18.46 6.42 13.43
CA ARG A 127 -18.52 5.04 12.94
C ARG A 127 -18.08 4.99 11.49
N LEU A 128 -16.94 4.36 11.21
CA LEU A 128 -16.44 4.19 9.85
C LEU A 128 -17.29 3.15 9.09
N LEU A 129 -17.34 1.91 9.59
CA LEU A 129 -18.11 0.82 8.97
C LEU A 129 -18.62 -0.19 9.98
N THR A 130 -19.58 -1.01 9.53
CA THR A 130 -19.93 -2.28 10.15
C THR A 130 -19.25 -3.40 9.37
N VAL A 131 -18.52 -4.28 10.07
CA VAL A 131 -17.89 -5.47 9.49
C VAL A 131 -18.93 -6.55 9.32
N THR A 132 -19.12 -6.98 8.09
CA THR A 132 -20.09 -8.01 7.69
C THR A 132 -19.42 -9.39 7.59
N SER A 133 -20.23 -10.44 7.47
CA SER A 133 -19.73 -11.78 7.18
C SER A 133 -18.98 -11.85 5.86
N LEU A 134 -19.41 -11.10 4.84
CA LEU A 134 -18.76 -11.08 3.53
C LEU A 134 -17.34 -10.51 3.62
N ASP A 135 -17.14 -9.45 4.41
CA ASP A 135 -15.80 -8.87 4.61
C ASP A 135 -14.84 -9.85 5.29
N ALA A 136 -15.37 -10.66 6.22
CA ALA A 136 -14.61 -11.65 6.95
C ALA A 136 -14.31 -12.91 6.10
N GLU A 137 -15.29 -13.35 5.30
CA GLU A 137 -15.17 -14.51 4.40
C GLU A 137 -14.10 -14.30 3.33
N VAL A 138 -14.00 -13.09 2.76
CA VAL A 138 -12.99 -12.75 1.75
C VAL A 138 -11.55 -12.97 2.26
N VAL A 139 -11.32 -12.88 3.57
CA VAL A 139 -10.00 -13.11 4.18
C VAL A 139 -9.93 -14.40 5.00
N GLY A 140 -10.97 -15.24 4.97
CA GLY A 140 -11.03 -16.50 5.74
C GLY A 140 -11.00 -16.30 7.26
N ALA A 141 -11.55 -15.20 7.76
CA ALA A 141 -11.56 -14.86 9.19
C ALA A 141 -12.98 -14.82 9.78
N SER A 142 -13.08 -14.73 11.10
CA SER A 142 -14.34 -14.35 11.76
C SER A 142 -14.57 -12.84 11.69
N ILE A 143 -15.82 -12.39 11.88
CA ILE A 143 -16.16 -10.95 11.92
C ILE A 143 -15.32 -10.21 12.96
N ALA A 144 -15.16 -10.80 14.15
CA ALA A 144 -14.34 -10.22 15.23
C ALA A 144 -12.87 -10.09 14.83
N VAL A 145 -12.28 -11.15 14.28
CA VAL A 145 -10.88 -11.14 13.83
C VAL A 145 -10.69 -10.13 12.70
N ARG A 146 -11.64 -10.05 11.76
CA ARG A 146 -11.59 -9.06 10.67
C ARG A 146 -11.68 -7.63 11.20
N ALA A 147 -12.54 -7.36 12.18
CA ALA A 147 -12.64 -6.05 12.81
C ALA A 147 -11.33 -5.66 13.52
N GLU A 148 -10.72 -6.57 14.27
CA GLU A 148 -9.42 -6.33 14.92
C GLU A 148 -8.30 -6.06 13.91
N GLN A 149 -8.25 -6.81 12.81
CA GLN A 149 -7.30 -6.55 11.72
C GLN A 149 -7.49 -5.15 11.12
N LEU A 150 -8.73 -4.76 10.87
CA LEU A 150 -9.05 -3.42 10.36
C LEU A 150 -8.63 -2.33 11.36
N VAL A 151 -8.90 -2.52 12.66
CA VAL A 151 -8.47 -1.56 13.69
C VAL A 151 -6.96 -1.35 13.65
N GLN A 152 -6.19 -2.43 13.60
CA GLN A 152 -4.72 -2.37 13.61
C GLN A 152 -4.18 -1.71 12.33
N SER A 153 -4.67 -2.13 11.15
CA SER A 153 -4.18 -1.59 9.88
C SER A 153 -4.58 -0.13 9.70
N LEU A 154 -5.83 0.23 10.02
CA LEU A 154 -6.31 1.62 9.90
C LEU A 154 -5.54 2.58 10.80
N GLN A 155 -5.27 2.20 12.05
CA GLN A 155 -4.49 3.02 12.96
C GLN A 155 -3.12 3.33 12.34
N GLN A 156 -2.40 2.29 11.93
CA GLN A 156 -1.06 2.42 11.36
C GLN A 156 -1.06 3.20 10.04
N ASP A 157 -1.96 2.87 9.12
CA ASP A 157 -1.95 3.43 7.77
C ASP A 157 -2.34 4.91 7.76
N ILE A 158 -3.30 5.33 8.60
CA ILE A 158 -3.73 6.73 8.69
C ILE A 158 -2.64 7.57 9.39
N GLU A 159 -2.02 7.05 10.46
CA GLU A 159 -0.87 7.71 11.10
C GLU A 159 0.31 7.88 10.13
N GLN A 160 0.61 6.83 9.36
CA GLN A 160 1.65 6.89 8.34
C GLN A 160 1.32 7.92 7.26
N ALA A 161 0.06 7.95 6.81
CA ALA A 161 -0.38 8.93 5.82
C ALA A 161 -0.24 10.36 6.34
N ARG A 162 -0.50 10.61 7.63
CA ARG A 162 -0.25 11.92 8.26
C ARG A 162 1.23 12.26 8.27
N ALA A 163 2.08 11.34 8.72
CA ALA A 163 3.52 11.55 8.79
C ALA A 163 4.11 11.89 7.41
N ALA A 164 3.62 11.24 6.35
CA ALA A 164 4.04 11.51 4.97
C ALA A 164 3.67 12.92 4.47
N ARG A 165 2.68 13.58 5.08
CA ARG A 165 2.29 14.96 4.75
C ARG A 165 3.09 16.02 5.51
N GLN A 166 3.86 15.65 6.53
CA GLN A 166 4.61 16.62 7.31
C GLN A 166 5.73 17.25 6.46
N PRO A 167 5.97 18.58 6.56
CA PRO A 167 6.94 19.28 5.72
C PRO A 167 8.35 18.69 5.77
N GLN A 168 8.74 18.15 6.92
CA GLN A 168 10.05 17.52 7.15
C GLN A 168 10.23 16.26 6.28
N ALA A 169 9.16 15.52 5.99
CA ALA A 169 9.19 14.34 5.12
C ALA A 169 9.39 14.72 3.64
N LEU A 170 8.90 15.91 3.23
CA LEU A 170 9.01 16.40 1.85
C LEU A 170 10.43 16.85 1.49
N VAL A 171 11.19 17.39 2.46
CA VAL A 171 12.58 17.86 2.25
C VAL A 171 13.52 16.69 1.91
N HIS A 172 13.22 15.47 2.38
CA HIS A 172 14.03 14.28 2.09
C HIS A 172 13.74 13.62 0.74
N GLN A 173 12.73 14.10 0.00
CA GLN A 173 12.31 13.53 -1.28
C GLN A 173 12.71 14.40 -2.49
N ALA A 174 13.36 15.55 -2.25
CA ALA A 174 13.81 16.50 -3.27
C ALA A 174 15.31 16.33 -3.61
#